data_AF-A0A7X8L9W5-F1
#
_entry.id   AF-A0A7X8L9W5-F1
#
_cell.length_a   1.000
_cell.length_b   1.000
_cell.length_c   1.000
_cell.angle_alpha   90.00
_cell.angle_beta   90.00
_cell.angle_gamma   90.00
#
_symmetry.space_group_name_H-M   'P 1'
#
loop_
_entity.id
_entity.type
_entity.pdbx_description
1 polymer ?
#
loop_
_entity_poly.entity_id
_entity_poly.type
_entity_poly.pdbx_seq_one_letter_code
_entity_poly.pdbx_strand_id
1 'polypeptide(L)'
;MKKVSNKMVLTTLLLIFVTILGVGIPSYYTTVKQSDKILSTQMVQQTASLMGIMEGFREVAGSEEEAQEKFRTYLSNRVIGITGYGFILTGDGRVMMHPQKELVGKDATGHDFIQEIMVRKEDVNNNGYGRAKVAMVSYVWEEQQKFTYYTYHQDWDIFVAMSGVYDEFIGAQQTAFWTLLMVGCFVLFGAAVVVYIMMTRQMKPIVLLSKAMEEVRKGNLNINPIQVKKKDEIGVLTHGFNEMIHTLRDLTFNIKHTTEVLHTAIQDTRQGIDQTACHSEEVVRAINEIIYGTQSLAADIEKGTFAMQLISKSTNHTKDTTSHMNKITEEVKASVERGDKATKDLTVKSDETMETFHWIHEQVQVLEKQSKEIFTVTSIIQSISEQTNLLSLNAAIESARAGEAGKGFAVVADEIRKLAIQSENQTHSINKVIDEMLDQIKDVVRYMVKGQEIVMQQDQAVKETNIALAEVGTKMGRMAEYISIVTEQVLEVAKRTENNVEMIENISGVFEQTYANSQEVTILTEQQLVSVQTIEMAVEKLNDLSKNLSQMVNQFIL
;
A
#
# COMPACT_ATOMS: atom_id res chain seq x y z
N MET A 1 -17.91 9.57 -52.49
CA MET A 1 -18.37 10.96 -52.65
C MET A 1 -18.53 11.48 -54.08
N LYS A 2 -17.85 10.93 -55.12
CA LYS A 2 -18.13 11.28 -56.55
C LYS A 2 -19.62 11.17 -56.94
N LYS A 3 -20.36 10.23 -56.32
CA LYS A 3 -21.80 10.04 -56.53
C LYS A 3 -22.66 11.23 -56.08
N VAL A 4 -22.30 11.95 -55.02
CA VAL A 4 -23.11 13.07 -54.50
C VAL A 4 -22.91 14.30 -55.38
N SER A 5 -21.66 14.59 -55.74
CA SER A 5 -21.33 15.67 -56.67
C SER A 5 -22.04 15.45 -58.02
N ASN A 6 -21.94 14.26 -58.60
CA ASN A 6 -22.59 13.98 -59.88
C ASN A 6 -24.13 14.06 -59.80
N LYS A 7 -24.74 13.63 -58.68
CA LYS A 7 -26.20 13.71 -58.51
C LYS A 7 -26.71 15.16 -58.42
N MET A 8 -25.97 16.05 -57.75
CA MET A 8 -26.34 17.47 -57.65
C MET A 8 -26.16 18.21 -58.97
N VAL A 9 -25.03 18.01 -59.68
CA VAL A 9 -24.85 18.62 -61.02
C VAL A 9 -25.96 18.16 -61.97
N LEU A 10 -26.31 16.87 -61.94
CA LEU A 10 -27.37 16.32 -62.78
C LEU A 10 -28.74 16.94 -62.45
N THR A 11 -29.06 17.13 -61.17
CA THR A 11 -30.35 17.73 -60.77
C THR A 11 -30.44 19.20 -61.15
N THR A 12 -29.36 19.97 -61.03
CA THR A 12 -29.34 21.38 -61.46
C THR A 12 -29.48 21.51 -62.98
N LEU A 13 -28.76 20.68 -63.75
CA LEU A 13 -28.90 20.67 -65.22
C LEU A 13 -30.31 20.25 -65.67
N LEU A 14 -30.92 19.28 -64.98
CA LEU A 14 -32.28 18.84 -65.28
C LEU A 14 -33.31 19.94 -65.01
N LEU A 15 -33.15 20.71 -63.94
CA LEU A 15 -34.01 21.85 -63.62
C LEU A 15 -33.95 22.96 -64.69
N ILE A 16 -32.75 23.26 -65.19
CA ILE A 16 -32.57 24.27 -66.26
C ILE A 16 -33.12 23.74 -67.60
N PHE A 17 -32.97 22.45 -67.87
CA PHE A 17 -33.51 21.83 -69.08
C PHE A 17 -35.05 21.83 -69.11
N VAL A 18 -35.69 21.51 -67.99
CA VAL A 18 -37.16 21.50 -67.85
C VAL A 18 -37.74 22.92 -68.02
N THR A 19 -37.07 23.94 -67.50
CA THR A 19 -37.53 25.33 -67.64
C THR A 19 -37.45 25.84 -69.09
N ILE A 20 -36.41 25.47 -69.83
CA ILE A 20 -36.26 25.86 -71.25
C ILE A 20 -37.33 25.16 -72.12
N LEU A 21 -37.59 23.86 -71.91
CA LEU A 21 -38.64 23.14 -72.64
C LEU A 21 -40.06 23.65 -72.32
N GLY A 22 -40.32 23.98 -71.06
CA GLY A 22 -41.65 24.41 -70.60
C GLY A 22 -42.06 25.78 -71.12
N VAL A 23 -41.12 26.69 -71.38
CA VAL A 23 -41.42 28.07 -71.81
C VAL A 23 -41.14 28.28 -73.31
N GLY A 24 -40.06 27.71 -73.84
CA GLY A 24 -39.62 27.99 -75.22
C GLY A 24 -40.54 27.41 -76.30
N ILE A 25 -40.95 26.14 -76.17
CA ILE A 25 -41.75 25.46 -77.19
C ILE A 25 -43.18 26.03 -77.28
N PRO A 26 -43.93 26.23 -76.19
CA PRO A 26 -45.27 26.80 -76.27
C PRO A 26 -45.29 28.23 -76.80
N SER A 27 -44.25 29.03 -76.47
CA SER A 27 -44.12 30.42 -76.95
C SER A 27 -43.86 30.49 -78.47
N TYR A 28 -43.11 29.54 -79.03
CA TYR A 28 -42.94 29.43 -80.48
C TYR A 28 -44.27 29.11 -81.19
N TYR A 29 -44.98 28.07 -80.74
CA TYR A 29 -46.24 27.66 -81.36
C TYR A 29 -47.33 28.73 -81.29
N THR A 30 -47.40 29.47 -80.18
CA THR A 30 -48.36 30.58 -80.04
C THR A 30 -48.07 31.72 -81.00
N THR A 31 -46.79 32.04 -81.22
CA THR A 31 -46.36 33.10 -82.14
C THR A 31 -46.69 32.76 -83.60
N VAL A 32 -46.42 31.51 -84.03
CA VAL A 32 -46.75 31.03 -85.39
C VAL A 32 -48.25 31.14 -85.66
N LYS A 33 -49.08 30.63 -84.74
CA LYS A 33 -50.54 30.63 -84.89
C LYS A 33 -51.14 32.05 -84.96
N GLN A 34 -50.56 33.01 -84.23
CA GLN A 34 -50.99 34.41 -84.31
C GLN A 34 -50.61 35.06 -85.64
N SER A 35 -49.43 34.74 -86.17
CA SER A 35 -48.95 35.26 -87.45
C SER A 35 -49.88 34.87 -88.62
N ASP A 36 -50.28 33.60 -88.71
CA ASP A 36 -51.17 33.11 -89.78
C ASP A 36 -52.56 33.77 -89.74
N LYS A 37 -53.07 34.02 -88.53
CA LYS A 37 -54.35 34.70 -88.32
C LYS A 37 -54.31 36.16 -88.79
N ILE A 38 -53.19 36.86 -88.57
CA ILE A 38 -53.02 38.24 -89.03
C ILE A 38 -52.99 38.30 -90.56
N LEU A 39 -52.24 37.39 -91.19
CA LEU A 39 -52.11 37.34 -92.65
C LEU A 39 -53.46 37.12 -93.35
N SER A 40 -54.19 36.08 -92.94
CA SER A 40 -55.51 35.76 -93.54
C SER A 40 -56.51 36.91 -93.42
N THR A 41 -56.55 37.59 -92.27
CA THR A 41 -57.43 38.74 -92.05
C THR A 41 -57.09 39.89 -92.99
N GLN A 42 -55.80 40.18 -93.17
CA GLN A 42 -55.33 41.25 -94.04
C GLN A 42 -55.68 40.99 -95.52
N MET A 43 -55.55 39.75 -95.99
CA MET A 43 -55.85 39.39 -97.39
C MET A 43 -57.33 39.48 -97.73
N VAL A 44 -58.20 39.02 -96.82
CA VAL A 44 -59.67 39.15 -96.98
C VAL A 44 -60.05 40.62 -97.09
N GLN A 45 -59.53 41.47 -96.20
CA GLN A 45 -59.87 42.90 -96.17
C GLN A 45 -59.39 43.64 -97.42
N GLN A 46 -58.17 43.34 -97.90
CA GLN A 46 -57.66 43.95 -99.12
C GLN A 46 -58.46 43.53 -100.35
N THR A 47 -58.80 42.25 -100.48
CA THR A 47 -59.57 41.78 -101.64
C THR A 47 -61.00 42.33 -101.64
N ALA A 48 -61.65 42.39 -100.46
CA ALA A 48 -62.99 42.98 -100.33
C ALA A 48 -63.01 44.48 -100.70
N SER A 49 -61.94 45.21 -100.38
CA SER A 49 -61.85 46.65 -100.70
C SER A 49 -61.82 46.94 -102.20
N LEU A 50 -61.42 45.97 -103.03
CA LEU A 50 -61.38 46.13 -104.48
C LEU A 50 -62.77 46.40 -105.06
N MET A 51 -63.81 45.78 -104.50
CA MET A 51 -65.19 46.01 -104.93
C MET A 51 -65.61 47.48 -104.78
N GLY A 52 -65.32 48.08 -103.62
CA GLY A 52 -65.60 49.50 -103.39
C GLY A 52 -64.76 50.42 -104.29
N ILE A 53 -63.54 50.00 -104.65
CA ILE A 53 -62.70 50.73 -105.60
C ILE A 53 -63.27 50.62 -107.03
N MET A 54 -63.81 49.46 -107.43
CA MET A 54 -64.49 49.29 -108.72
C MET A 54 -65.71 50.20 -108.85
N GLU A 55 -66.59 50.21 -107.84
CA GLU A 55 -67.75 51.09 -107.80
C GLU A 55 -67.33 52.57 -107.88
N GLY A 56 -66.29 52.95 -107.14
CA GLY A 56 -65.74 54.32 -107.21
C GLY A 56 -65.24 54.71 -108.60
N PHE A 57 -64.60 53.81 -109.35
CA PHE A 57 -64.23 54.10 -110.75
C PHE A 57 -65.45 54.19 -111.67
N ARG A 58 -66.50 53.42 -111.39
CA ARG A 58 -67.74 53.41 -112.18
C ARG A 58 -68.54 54.70 -112.03
N GLU A 59 -68.49 55.35 -110.85
CA GLU A 59 -69.12 56.68 -110.63
C GLU A 59 -68.34 57.84 -111.29
N VAL A 60 -67.01 57.72 -111.42
CA VAL A 60 -66.14 58.82 -111.88
C VAL A 60 -65.85 58.78 -113.39
N ALA A 61 -66.01 57.63 -114.05
CA ALA A 61 -65.70 57.47 -115.47
C ALA A 61 -66.86 57.89 -116.38
N GLY A 62 -66.54 58.40 -117.58
CA GLY A 62 -67.55 58.83 -118.56
C GLY A 62 -68.25 57.67 -119.27
N SER A 63 -67.69 56.46 -119.21
CA SER A 63 -68.26 55.22 -119.71
C SER A 63 -67.82 54.00 -118.88
N GLU A 64 -68.56 52.90 -118.99
CA GLU A 64 -68.25 51.65 -118.28
C GLU A 64 -66.92 51.02 -118.74
N GLU A 65 -66.55 51.17 -120.02
CA GLU A 65 -65.24 50.76 -120.54
C GLU A 65 -64.09 51.58 -119.92
N GLU A 66 -64.28 52.89 -119.73
CA GLU A 66 -63.26 53.73 -119.09
C GLU A 66 -63.09 53.38 -117.60
N ALA A 67 -64.17 53.02 -116.90
CA ALA A 67 -64.12 52.53 -115.52
C ALA A 67 -63.35 51.21 -115.40
N GLN A 68 -63.63 50.25 -116.28
CA GLN A 68 -62.93 48.96 -116.32
C GLN A 68 -61.44 49.14 -116.60
N GLU A 69 -61.05 50.04 -117.50
CA GLU A 69 -59.64 50.27 -117.83
C GLU A 69 -58.88 50.95 -116.69
N LYS A 70 -59.50 51.93 -116.01
CA LYS A 70 -58.93 52.54 -114.81
C LYS A 70 -58.75 51.52 -113.68
N PHE A 71 -59.73 50.64 -113.49
CA PHE A 71 -59.62 49.58 -112.48
C PHE A 71 -58.56 48.52 -112.85
N ARG A 72 -58.45 48.11 -114.11
CA ARG A 72 -57.36 47.24 -114.59
C ARG A 72 -55.99 47.85 -114.31
N THR A 73 -55.83 49.14 -114.61
CA THR A 73 -54.57 49.86 -114.33
C THR A 73 -54.28 49.90 -112.82
N TYR A 74 -55.29 50.19 -111.99
CA TYR A 74 -55.14 50.19 -110.53
C TYR A 74 -54.70 48.82 -109.99
N LEU A 75 -55.36 47.75 -110.42
CA LEU A 75 -55.07 46.40 -109.94
C LEU A 75 -53.69 45.92 -110.41
N SER A 76 -53.30 46.25 -111.65
CA SER A 76 -52.00 45.84 -112.21
C SER A 76 -50.79 46.40 -111.46
N ASN A 77 -50.95 47.54 -110.79
CA ASN A 77 -49.88 48.20 -110.02
C ASN A 77 -49.84 47.76 -108.55
N ARG A 78 -50.72 46.84 -108.10
CA ARG A 78 -50.82 46.45 -106.70
C ARG A 78 -50.10 45.13 -106.44
N VAL A 79 -49.11 45.20 -105.56
CA VAL A 79 -48.33 44.04 -105.10
C VAL A 79 -48.82 43.59 -103.72
N ILE A 80 -48.93 42.28 -103.53
CA ILE A 80 -49.27 41.64 -102.26
C ILE A 80 -48.04 40.92 -101.71
N GLY A 81 -47.66 41.21 -100.45
CA GLY A 81 -46.41 40.67 -99.91
C GLY A 81 -45.21 41.23 -100.66
N ILE A 82 -44.33 40.37 -101.17
CA ILE A 82 -43.16 40.78 -101.96
C ILE A 82 -43.42 40.53 -103.46
N THR A 83 -44.04 39.42 -103.84
CA THR A 83 -44.23 39.04 -105.26
C THR A 83 -45.68 38.78 -105.69
N GLY A 84 -46.64 38.88 -104.77
CA GLY A 84 -48.05 38.66 -105.06
C GLY A 84 -48.67 39.76 -105.94
N TYR A 85 -49.76 39.43 -106.62
CA TYR A 85 -50.35 40.28 -107.66
C TYR A 85 -51.85 40.08 -107.81
N GLY A 86 -52.54 41.07 -108.36
CA GLY A 86 -53.94 40.97 -108.75
C GLY A 86 -54.13 40.46 -110.18
N PHE A 87 -55.21 39.72 -110.43
CA PHE A 87 -55.65 39.32 -111.76
C PHE A 87 -57.18 39.35 -111.86
N ILE A 88 -57.69 39.46 -113.09
CA ILE A 88 -59.12 39.55 -113.38
C ILE A 88 -59.50 38.48 -114.40
N LEU A 89 -60.59 37.78 -114.13
CA LEU A 89 -61.22 36.86 -115.06
C LEU A 89 -62.61 37.37 -115.42
N THR A 90 -63.08 37.10 -116.63
CA THR A 90 -64.50 37.23 -116.97
C THR A 90 -65.29 36.08 -116.36
N GLY A 91 -66.61 36.22 -116.31
CA GLY A 91 -67.52 35.27 -115.68
C GLY A 91 -67.63 33.94 -116.42
N ASP A 92 -67.19 33.91 -117.68
CA ASP A 92 -67.00 32.72 -118.51
C ASP A 92 -65.57 32.12 -118.41
N GLY A 93 -64.69 32.70 -117.59
CA GLY A 93 -63.37 32.14 -117.26
C GLY A 93 -62.20 32.58 -118.15
N ARG A 94 -62.38 33.60 -119.00
CA ARG A 94 -61.29 34.20 -119.77
C ARG A 94 -60.50 35.21 -118.94
N VAL A 95 -59.19 35.27 -119.14
CA VAL A 95 -58.34 36.21 -118.41
C VAL A 95 -58.49 37.61 -119.01
N MET A 96 -59.01 38.54 -118.22
CA MET A 96 -59.15 39.94 -118.64
C MET A 96 -57.91 40.76 -118.25
N MET A 97 -57.23 40.40 -117.16
CA MET A 97 -56.02 41.06 -116.69
C MET A 97 -55.15 40.09 -115.90
N HIS A 98 -53.86 40.01 -116.20
CA HIS A 98 -52.88 39.25 -115.43
C HIS A 98 -51.50 39.88 -115.62
N PRO A 99 -50.56 39.83 -114.65
CA PRO A 99 -49.22 40.40 -114.83
C PRO A 99 -48.46 39.79 -116.02
N GLN A 100 -48.65 38.48 -116.24
CA GLN A 100 -48.19 37.81 -117.47
C GLN A 100 -49.13 38.15 -118.62
N LYS A 101 -48.73 39.13 -119.45
CA LYS A 101 -49.51 39.61 -120.60
C LYS A 101 -49.88 38.49 -121.60
N GLU A 102 -49.11 37.41 -121.65
CA GLU A 102 -49.35 36.25 -122.53
C GLU A 102 -50.62 35.46 -122.21
N LEU A 103 -51.19 35.65 -121.02
CA LEU A 103 -52.41 34.97 -120.58
C LEU A 103 -53.68 35.77 -120.87
N VAL A 104 -53.58 37.09 -121.10
CA VAL A 104 -54.73 37.97 -121.31
C VAL A 104 -55.44 37.59 -122.62
N GLY A 105 -56.77 37.42 -122.55
CA GLY A 105 -57.63 36.99 -123.65
C GLY A 105 -57.74 35.47 -123.84
N LYS A 106 -56.94 34.66 -123.14
CA LYS A 106 -57.03 33.19 -123.19
C LYS A 106 -58.06 32.67 -122.19
N ASP A 107 -58.61 31.51 -122.50
CA ASP A 107 -59.47 30.76 -121.59
C ASP A 107 -58.62 30.11 -120.49
N ALA A 108 -58.91 30.44 -119.23
CA ALA A 108 -58.19 29.93 -118.06
C ALA A 108 -58.91 28.77 -117.36
N THR A 109 -60.06 28.32 -117.88
CA THR A 109 -60.83 27.18 -117.31
C THR A 109 -60.07 25.86 -117.32
N GLY A 110 -58.95 25.76 -118.06
CA GLY A 110 -58.07 24.59 -118.04
C GLY A 110 -57.30 24.38 -116.72
N HIS A 111 -57.31 25.36 -115.80
CA HIS A 111 -56.67 25.22 -114.49
C HIS A 111 -57.69 24.92 -113.39
N ASP A 112 -57.45 23.88 -112.59
CA ASP A 112 -58.36 23.41 -111.54
C ASP A 112 -58.79 24.51 -110.55
N PHE A 113 -57.88 25.41 -110.17
CA PHE A 113 -58.19 26.50 -109.25
C PHE A 113 -59.13 27.55 -109.86
N ILE A 114 -59.08 27.75 -111.18
CA ILE A 114 -59.99 28.64 -111.90
C ILE A 114 -61.37 27.99 -111.98
N GLN A 115 -61.44 26.67 -112.21
CA GLN A 115 -62.70 25.93 -112.13
C GLN A 115 -63.32 26.03 -110.73
N GLU A 116 -62.51 25.93 -109.66
CA GLU A 116 -63.01 26.12 -108.29
C GLU A 116 -63.55 27.54 -108.08
N ILE A 117 -62.83 28.57 -108.56
CA ILE A 117 -63.29 29.97 -108.51
C ILE A 117 -64.66 30.12 -109.19
N MET A 118 -64.83 29.49 -110.36
CA MET A 118 -66.05 29.58 -111.17
C MET A 118 -67.22 28.77 -110.62
N VAL A 119 -67.01 27.56 -110.10
CA VAL A 119 -68.06 26.77 -109.45
C VAL A 119 -68.59 27.49 -108.21
N ARG A 120 -67.68 28.14 -107.47
CA ARG A 120 -68.01 28.87 -106.24
C ARG A 120 -68.38 30.33 -106.51
N LYS A 121 -68.84 30.64 -107.73
CA LYS A 121 -69.32 31.98 -108.12
C LYS A 121 -70.37 32.51 -107.15
N GLU A 122 -71.35 31.68 -106.77
CA GLU A 122 -72.41 32.09 -105.83
C GLU A 122 -71.90 32.35 -104.40
N ASP A 123 -70.81 31.70 -103.97
CA ASP A 123 -70.23 31.91 -102.63
C ASP A 123 -69.68 33.34 -102.47
N VAL A 124 -69.27 33.95 -103.58
CA VAL A 124 -68.67 35.30 -103.65
C VAL A 124 -69.50 36.30 -104.45
N ASN A 125 -70.68 35.91 -104.94
CA ASN A 125 -71.56 36.80 -105.69
C ASN A 125 -72.23 37.82 -104.76
N ASN A 126 -72.19 39.08 -105.16
CA ASN A 126 -72.64 40.20 -104.35
C ASN A 126 -73.79 40.95 -105.06
N ASN A 127 -75.04 40.64 -104.68
CA ASN A 127 -76.26 41.11 -105.34
C ASN A 127 -76.67 42.57 -105.03
N GLY A 128 -75.70 43.47 -104.83
CA GLY A 128 -75.94 44.90 -104.57
C GLY A 128 -76.28 45.22 -103.10
N TYR A 129 -75.45 46.10 -102.50
CA TYR A 129 -75.53 46.64 -101.13
C TYR A 129 -75.17 45.67 -99.97
N GLY A 130 -73.90 45.25 -99.90
CA GLY A 130 -73.32 44.52 -98.76
C GLY A 130 -71.80 44.33 -98.85
N ARG A 131 -71.11 44.11 -97.71
CA ARG A 131 -69.65 43.84 -97.65
C ARG A 131 -69.28 42.71 -98.62
N ALA A 132 -68.38 42.98 -99.56
CA ALA A 132 -67.94 42.02 -100.56
C ALA A 132 -67.49 40.71 -99.90
N LYS A 133 -68.10 39.60 -100.32
CA LYS A 133 -67.70 38.26 -99.91
C LYS A 133 -66.43 37.87 -100.68
N VAL A 134 -65.45 37.37 -99.94
CA VAL A 134 -64.17 36.94 -100.47
C VAL A 134 -63.98 35.47 -100.12
N ALA A 135 -63.68 34.66 -101.12
CA ALA A 135 -63.26 33.28 -100.94
C ALA A 135 -61.75 33.16 -101.21
N MET A 136 -61.16 32.08 -100.70
CA MET A 136 -59.75 31.76 -100.89
C MET A 136 -59.65 30.40 -101.58
N VAL A 137 -58.76 30.32 -102.56
CA VAL A 137 -58.29 29.06 -103.12
C VAL A 137 -56.77 28.99 -102.98
N SER A 138 -56.25 27.81 -102.66
CA SER A 138 -54.80 27.55 -102.65
C SER A 138 -54.47 26.61 -103.79
N TYR A 139 -53.39 26.87 -104.51
CA TYR A 139 -53.00 26.14 -105.70
C TYR A 139 -51.49 26.19 -105.90
N VAL A 140 -51.00 25.34 -106.78
CA VAL A 140 -49.59 25.36 -107.18
C VAL A 140 -49.51 25.97 -108.57
N TRP A 141 -48.65 26.98 -108.72
CA TRP A 141 -48.37 27.62 -110.00
C TRP A 141 -46.87 27.87 -110.12
N GLU A 142 -46.26 27.41 -111.22
CA GLU A 142 -44.81 27.48 -111.44
C GLU A 142 -44.00 26.91 -110.26
N GLU A 143 -44.37 25.71 -109.79
CA GLU A 143 -43.78 25.00 -108.63
C GLU A 143 -43.87 25.74 -107.28
N GLN A 144 -44.56 26.88 -107.22
CA GLN A 144 -44.78 27.61 -105.99
C GLN A 144 -46.19 27.39 -105.45
N GLN A 145 -46.29 27.15 -104.15
CA GLN A 145 -47.56 27.10 -103.46
C GLN A 145 -48.10 28.52 -103.30
N LYS A 146 -49.12 28.85 -104.09
CA LYS A 146 -49.79 30.14 -104.10
C LYS A 146 -51.15 30.03 -103.46
N PHE A 147 -51.64 31.15 -102.96
CA PHE A 147 -53.01 31.30 -102.53
C PHE A 147 -53.59 32.53 -103.19
N THR A 148 -54.87 32.46 -103.54
CA THR A 148 -55.60 33.56 -104.15
C THR A 148 -56.87 33.80 -103.36
N TYR A 149 -57.08 35.05 -102.96
CA TYR A 149 -58.34 35.55 -102.48
C TYR A 149 -59.09 36.21 -103.64
N TYR A 150 -60.36 35.90 -103.83
CA TYR A 150 -61.13 36.41 -104.96
C TYR A 150 -62.55 36.80 -104.59
N THR A 151 -63.13 37.70 -105.38
CA THR A 151 -64.52 38.15 -105.30
C THR A 151 -65.11 38.28 -106.70
N TYR A 152 -66.43 38.33 -106.83
CA TYR A 152 -67.13 38.38 -108.11
C TYR A 152 -68.03 39.61 -108.22
N HIS A 153 -67.91 40.33 -109.34
CA HIS A 153 -68.69 41.52 -109.64
C HIS A 153 -69.76 41.18 -110.69
N GLN A 154 -71.02 41.18 -110.28
CA GLN A 154 -72.14 40.71 -111.09
C GLN A 154 -72.37 41.57 -112.35
N ASP A 155 -72.34 42.89 -112.24
CA ASP A 155 -72.71 43.77 -113.37
C ASP A 155 -71.68 43.76 -114.51
N TRP A 156 -70.41 43.55 -114.18
CA TRP A 156 -69.33 43.45 -115.16
C TRP A 156 -69.08 42.01 -115.58
N ASP A 157 -69.76 41.06 -114.93
CA ASP A 157 -69.52 39.62 -115.05
C ASP A 157 -68.02 39.31 -114.99
N ILE A 158 -67.32 39.77 -113.94
CA ILE A 158 -65.89 39.52 -113.74
C ILE A 158 -65.55 39.06 -112.32
N PHE A 159 -64.57 38.16 -112.20
CA PHE A 159 -63.88 37.85 -110.96
C PHE A 159 -62.64 38.72 -110.79
N VAL A 160 -62.47 39.28 -109.61
CA VAL A 160 -61.26 40.00 -109.23
C VAL A 160 -60.56 39.21 -108.15
N ALA A 161 -59.31 38.89 -108.42
CA ALA A 161 -58.52 37.97 -107.63
C ALA A 161 -57.18 38.60 -107.25
N MET A 162 -56.68 38.21 -106.09
CA MET A 162 -55.49 38.71 -105.43
C MET A 162 -54.67 37.52 -104.94
N SER A 163 -53.51 37.29 -105.56
CA SER A 163 -52.66 36.11 -105.34
C SER A 163 -51.39 36.45 -104.55
N GLY A 164 -50.93 35.53 -103.71
CA GLY A 164 -49.66 35.59 -102.97
C GLY A 164 -48.98 34.22 -102.84
N VAL A 165 -47.69 34.20 -102.50
CA VAL A 165 -46.88 32.97 -102.34
C VAL A 165 -46.79 32.59 -100.86
N TYR A 166 -47.00 31.31 -100.53
CA TYR A 166 -47.06 30.84 -99.13
C TYR A 166 -45.72 30.93 -98.39
N ASP A 167 -44.61 30.57 -99.04
CA ASP A 167 -43.29 30.53 -98.42
C ASP A 167 -42.75 31.91 -97.99
N GLU A 168 -43.18 32.99 -98.67
CA GLU A 168 -42.80 34.37 -98.30
C GLU A 168 -43.25 34.74 -96.87
N PHE A 169 -44.33 34.12 -96.38
CA PHE A 169 -44.90 34.44 -95.07
C PHE A 169 -44.43 33.53 -93.94
N ILE A 170 -43.95 32.32 -94.24
CA ILE A 170 -43.45 31.35 -93.25
C ILE A 170 -41.92 31.49 -93.04
N GLY A 171 -41.17 31.98 -94.03
CA GLY A 171 -39.70 32.06 -93.96
C GLY A 171 -39.13 32.81 -92.76
N ALA A 172 -39.80 33.89 -92.32
CA ALA A 172 -39.39 34.67 -91.14
C ALA A 172 -39.52 33.91 -89.79
N GLN A 173 -40.41 32.91 -89.72
CA GLN A 173 -40.64 32.12 -88.50
C GLN A 173 -39.51 31.11 -88.27
N GLN A 174 -38.94 30.56 -89.33
CA GLN A 174 -37.92 29.51 -89.22
C GLN A 174 -36.56 30.06 -88.76
N THR A 175 -36.20 31.29 -89.15
CA THR A 175 -34.99 31.98 -88.66
C THR A 175 -35.06 32.34 -87.18
N ALA A 176 -36.25 32.72 -86.68
CA ALA A 176 -36.43 33.02 -85.26
C ALA A 176 -36.23 31.78 -84.36
N PHE A 177 -36.67 30.61 -84.85
CA PHE A 177 -36.55 29.34 -84.11
C PHE A 177 -35.10 28.93 -83.85
N TRP A 178 -34.24 28.95 -84.88
CA TRP A 178 -32.84 28.54 -84.75
C TRP A 178 -32.02 29.47 -83.84
N THR A 179 -32.34 30.77 -83.86
CA THR A 179 -31.64 31.76 -83.04
C THR A 179 -31.94 31.56 -81.55
N LEU A 180 -33.19 31.24 -81.19
CA LEU A 180 -33.61 30.92 -79.82
C LEU A 180 -32.86 29.68 -79.28
N LEU A 181 -32.72 28.65 -80.10
CA LEU A 181 -32.10 27.38 -79.73
C LEU A 181 -30.61 27.55 -79.40
N MET A 182 -29.88 28.33 -80.19
CA MET A 182 -28.46 28.62 -79.93
C MET A 182 -28.23 29.37 -78.61
N VAL A 183 -29.03 30.41 -78.32
CA VAL A 183 -28.91 31.17 -77.06
C VAL A 183 -29.21 30.27 -75.85
N GLY A 184 -30.23 29.41 -75.95
CA GLY A 184 -30.57 28.45 -74.90
C GLY A 184 -29.43 27.47 -74.59
N CYS A 185 -28.78 26.92 -75.62
CA CYS A 185 -27.63 26.02 -75.44
C CYS A 185 -26.43 26.73 -74.80
N PHE A 186 -26.17 28.00 -75.15
CA PHE A 186 -25.04 28.75 -74.59
C PHE A 186 -25.22 29.05 -73.10
N VAL A 187 -26.44 29.43 -72.68
CA VAL A 187 -26.77 29.65 -71.26
C VAL A 187 -26.66 28.35 -70.46
N LEU A 188 -27.15 27.23 -71.01
CA LEU A 188 -27.02 25.91 -70.39
C LEU A 188 -25.54 25.51 -70.18
N PHE A 189 -24.71 25.75 -71.19
CA PHE A 189 -23.28 25.45 -71.10
C PHE A 189 -22.58 26.30 -70.04
N GLY A 190 -22.85 27.60 -70.00
CA GLY A 190 -22.30 28.52 -68.99
C GLY A 190 -22.67 28.11 -67.56
N ALA A 191 -23.95 27.77 -67.34
CA ALA A 191 -24.42 27.30 -66.03
C ALA A 191 -23.73 25.99 -65.60
N ALA A 192 -23.52 25.05 -66.53
CA ALA A 192 -22.85 23.78 -66.25
C ALA A 192 -21.41 23.97 -65.73
N VAL A 193 -20.66 24.89 -66.36
CA VAL A 193 -19.27 25.17 -66.00
C VAL A 193 -19.16 25.79 -64.60
N VAL A 194 -20.02 26.76 -64.28
CA VAL A 194 -20.03 27.42 -62.96
C VAL A 194 -20.35 26.41 -61.84
N VAL A 195 -21.35 25.57 -62.04
CA VAL A 195 -21.74 24.53 -61.07
C VAL A 195 -20.59 23.52 -60.85
N TYR A 196 -19.91 23.11 -61.92
CA TYR A 196 -18.76 22.20 -61.83
C TYR A 196 -17.60 22.78 -61.01
N ILE A 197 -17.27 24.06 -61.21
CA ILE A 197 -16.20 24.74 -60.47
C ILE A 197 -16.57 24.89 -58.98
N MET A 198 -17.81 25.28 -58.66
CA MET A 198 -18.24 25.41 -57.27
C MET A 198 -18.21 24.06 -56.53
N MET A 199 -18.67 22.98 -57.18
CA MET A 199 -18.66 21.64 -56.58
C MET A 199 -17.25 21.13 -56.30
N THR A 200 -16.33 21.26 -57.26
CA THR A 200 -14.95 20.78 -57.08
C THR A 200 -14.20 21.55 -55.99
N ARG A 201 -14.52 22.84 -55.79
CA ARG A 201 -13.94 23.68 -54.73
C ARG A 201 -14.53 23.43 -53.32
N GLN A 202 -15.77 22.97 -53.21
CA GLN A 202 -16.41 22.66 -51.93
C GLN A 202 -16.17 21.21 -51.46
N MET A 203 -16.00 20.26 -52.38
CA MET A 203 -15.83 18.84 -52.04
C MET A 203 -14.41 18.45 -51.62
N LYS A 204 -13.37 19.19 -52.03
CA LYS A 204 -11.97 18.85 -51.69
C LYS A 204 -11.71 18.76 -50.17
N PRO A 205 -12.08 19.76 -49.33
CA PRO A 205 -11.87 19.67 -47.88
C PRO A 205 -12.65 18.52 -47.23
N ILE A 206 -13.87 18.23 -47.68
CA ILE A 206 -14.68 17.11 -47.14
C ILE A 206 -14.02 15.76 -47.44
N VAL A 207 -13.43 15.59 -48.63
CA VAL A 207 -12.69 14.38 -48.98
C VAL A 207 -11.43 14.23 -48.12
N LEU A 208 -10.70 15.32 -47.86
CA LEU A 208 -9.53 15.29 -46.97
C LEU A 208 -9.93 14.95 -45.53
N LEU A 209 -11.00 15.55 -45.02
CA LEU A 209 -11.57 15.25 -43.69
C LEU A 209 -11.99 13.78 -43.60
N SER A 210 -12.69 13.27 -44.61
CA SER A 210 -13.11 11.86 -44.66
C SER A 210 -11.93 10.90 -44.71
N LYS A 211 -10.85 11.24 -45.41
CA LYS A 211 -9.62 10.43 -45.41
C LYS A 211 -8.91 10.47 -44.06
N ALA A 212 -8.81 11.65 -43.44
CA ALA A 212 -8.21 11.79 -42.12
C ALA A 212 -9.02 11.06 -41.05
N MET A 213 -10.35 11.10 -41.12
CA MET A 213 -11.24 10.31 -40.26
C MET A 213 -11.00 8.80 -40.43
N GLU A 214 -10.76 8.34 -41.67
CA GLU A 214 -10.45 6.92 -41.92
C GLU A 214 -9.10 6.51 -41.35
N GLU A 215 -8.09 7.38 -41.38
CA GLU A 215 -6.80 7.14 -40.72
C GLU A 215 -6.97 7.05 -39.20
N VAL A 216 -7.74 7.96 -38.61
CA VAL A 216 -8.02 7.99 -37.17
C VAL A 216 -8.83 6.76 -36.73
N ARG A 217 -9.78 6.30 -37.57
CA ARG A 217 -10.52 5.05 -37.35
C ARG A 217 -9.60 3.82 -37.29
N LYS A 218 -8.48 3.85 -38.00
CA LYS A 218 -7.45 2.78 -37.96
C LYS A 218 -6.46 2.94 -36.81
N GLY A 219 -6.64 3.93 -35.94
CA GLY A 219 -5.74 4.21 -34.82
C GLY A 219 -4.60 5.17 -35.16
N ASN A 220 -4.49 5.67 -36.40
CA ASN A 220 -3.44 6.62 -36.76
C ASN A 220 -3.84 8.04 -36.31
N LEU A 221 -3.35 8.45 -35.14
CA LEU A 221 -3.52 9.80 -34.63
C LEU A 221 -2.44 10.75 -35.14
N ASN A 222 -1.32 10.24 -35.69
CA ASN A 222 -0.22 11.02 -36.26
C ASN A 222 -0.54 11.63 -37.65
N ILE A 223 -1.64 12.36 -37.72
CA ILE A 223 -2.09 13.03 -38.94
C ILE A 223 -1.82 14.53 -38.89
N ASN A 224 -1.32 15.10 -39.98
CA ASN A 224 -1.11 16.56 -40.02
C ASN A 224 -2.45 17.31 -39.93
N PRO A 225 -2.50 18.46 -39.21
CA PRO A 225 -3.72 19.27 -39.11
C PRO A 225 -4.22 19.66 -40.50
N ILE A 226 -5.52 19.46 -40.73
CA ILE A 226 -6.12 19.83 -42.01
C ILE A 226 -6.26 21.34 -42.05
N GLN A 227 -5.56 21.99 -42.97
CA GLN A 227 -5.57 23.45 -43.11
C GLN A 227 -6.70 23.90 -44.05
N VAL A 228 -7.73 24.54 -43.50
CA VAL A 228 -8.83 25.14 -44.26
C VAL A 228 -8.97 26.61 -43.87
N LYS A 229 -8.86 27.53 -44.84
CA LYS A 229 -9.00 28.99 -44.63
C LYS A 229 -10.43 29.51 -44.74
N LYS A 230 -11.43 28.62 -44.86
CA LYS A 230 -12.84 29.00 -45.02
C LYS A 230 -13.50 29.19 -43.66
N LYS A 231 -14.39 30.17 -43.56
CA LYS A 231 -15.22 30.44 -42.37
C LYS A 231 -16.64 29.86 -42.50
N ASP A 232 -16.83 28.93 -43.43
CA ASP A 232 -18.10 28.22 -43.63
C ASP A 232 -18.20 27.01 -42.68
N GLU A 233 -19.29 26.28 -42.75
CA GLU A 233 -19.57 25.09 -41.94
C GLU A 233 -18.46 24.04 -42.07
N ILE A 234 -17.79 23.99 -43.23
CA ILE A 234 -16.67 23.08 -43.48
C ILE A 234 -15.43 23.51 -42.71
N GLY A 235 -15.19 24.82 -42.58
CA GLY A 235 -14.15 25.37 -41.71
C GLY A 235 -14.35 25.00 -40.24
N VAL A 236 -15.56 25.21 -39.71
CA VAL A 236 -15.93 24.85 -38.32
C VAL A 236 -15.75 23.35 -38.08
N LEU A 237 -16.23 22.51 -39.00
CA LEU A 237 -16.09 21.06 -38.92
C LEU A 237 -14.61 20.62 -38.93
N THR A 238 -13.78 21.26 -39.75
CA THR A 238 -12.34 20.96 -39.84
C THR A 238 -11.62 21.35 -38.54
N HIS A 239 -11.95 22.51 -37.97
CA HIS A 239 -11.34 22.95 -36.71
C HIS A 239 -11.73 22.03 -35.55
N GLY A 240 -13.02 21.70 -35.41
CA GLY A 240 -13.49 20.76 -34.38
C GLY A 240 -12.87 19.36 -34.53
N PHE A 241 -12.66 18.90 -35.77
CA PHE A 241 -11.93 17.65 -36.00
C PHE A 241 -10.46 17.74 -35.56
N ASN A 242 -9.74 18.81 -35.91
CA ASN A 242 -8.34 18.96 -35.49
C ASN A 242 -8.20 19.02 -33.95
N GLU A 243 -9.09 19.74 -33.26
CA GLU A 243 -9.14 19.80 -31.79
C GLU A 243 -9.41 18.42 -31.15
N MET A 244 -10.35 17.65 -31.72
CA MET A 244 -10.62 16.28 -31.29
C MET A 244 -9.37 15.40 -31.43
N ILE A 245 -8.62 15.51 -32.53
CA ILE A 245 -7.39 14.73 -32.73
C ILE A 245 -6.29 15.14 -31.76
N HIS A 246 -6.12 16.43 -31.51
CA HIS A 246 -5.18 16.90 -30.49
C HIS A 246 -5.52 16.32 -29.12
N THR A 247 -6.80 16.40 -28.73
CA THR A 247 -7.28 15.87 -27.45
C THR A 247 -7.07 14.35 -27.35
N LEU A 248 -7.36 13.61 -28.42
CA LEU A 248 -7.13 12.17 -28.47
C LEU A 248 -5.64 11.82 -28.36
N ARG A 249 -4.74 12.56 -29.01
CA ARG A 249 -3.29 12.37 -28.86
C ARG A 249 -2.84 12.57 -27.42
N ASP A 250 -3.25 13.67 -26.80
CA ASP A 250 -2.85 13.99 -25.42
C ASP A 250 -3.36 12.93 -24.45
N LEU A 251 -4.61 12.48 -24.62
CA LEU A 251 -5.17 11.37 -23.84
C LEU A 251 -4.38 10.08 -24.04
N THR A 252 -4.15 9.67 -25.29
CA THR A 252 -3.38 8.45 -25.59
C THR A 252 -1.95 8.52 -25.06
N PHE A 253 -1.28 9.68 -25.17
CA PHE A 253 0.05 9.92 -24.61
C PHE A 253 0.05 9.81 -23.08
N ASN A 254 -0.87 10.49 -22.41
CA ASN A 254 -0.98 10.45 -20.94
C ASN A 254 -1.31 9.05 -20.41
N ILE A 255 -2.20 8.31 -21.09
CA ILE A 255 -2.50 6.93 -20.71
C ILE A 255 -1.26 6.05 -20.91
N LYS A 256 -0.52 6.21 -22.02
CA LYS A 256 0.73 5.45 -22.25
C LYS A 256 1.75 5.70 -21.14
N HIS A 257 2.02 6.96 -20.84
CA HIS A 257 2.96 7.36 -19.79
C HIS A 257 2.53 6.86 -18.40
N THR A 258 1.24 7.04 -18.04
CA THR A 258 0.68 6.55 -16.77
C THR A 258 0.79 5.02 -16.67
N THR A 259 0.63 4.29 -17.77
CA THR A 259 0.77 2.83 -17.80
C THR A 259 2.22 2.39 -17.56
N GLU A 260 3.21 3.11 -18.12
CA GLU A 260 4.64 2.85 -17.87
C GLU A 260 5.02 3.10 -16.40
N VAL A 261 4.53 4.20 -15.82
CA VAL A 261 4.71 4.50 -14.38
C VAL A 261 4.05 3.42 -13.51
N LEU A 262 2.82 3.02 -13.85
CA LEU A 262 2.11 1.94 -13.15
C LEU A 262 2.88 0.62 -13.21
N HIS A 263 3.49 0.28 -14.35
CA HIS A 263 4.30 -0.93 -14.48
C HIS A 263 5.51 -0.91 -13.54
N THR A 264 6.21 0.24 -13.46
CA THR A 264 7.35 0.41 -12.55
C THR A 264 6.91 0.28 -11.08
N ALA A 265 5.81 0.95 -10.69
CA ALA A 265 5.27 0.86 -9.34
C ALA A 265 4.86 -0.58 -8.94
N ILE A 266 4.35 -1.37 -9.89
CA ILE A 266 4.03 -2.79 -9.69
C ILE A 266 5.30 -3.62 -9.41
N GLN A 267 6.38 -3.36 -10.15
CA GLN A 267 7.67 -4.05 -9.94
C GLN A 267 8.26 -3.70 -8.56
N ASP A 268 8.28 -2.42 -8.19
CA ASP A 268 8.76 -1.97 -6.88
C ASP A 268 7.92 -2.58 -5.75
N THR A 269 6.60 -2.66 -5.93
CA THR A 269 5.70 -3.28 -4.94
C THR A 269 5.95 -4.78 -4.82
N ARG A 270 6.20 -5.49 -5.92
CA ARG A 270 6.59 -6.92 -5.89
C ARG A 270 7.88 -7.13 -5.11
N GLN A 271 8.90 -6.33 -5.36
CA GLN A 271 10.15 -6.40 -4.60
C GLN A 271 9.90 -6.16 -3.10
N GLY A 272 9.06 -5.19 -2.75
CA GLY A 272 8.67 -4.92 -1.36
C GLY A 272 7.92 -6.09 -0.70
N ILE A 273 7.05 -6.79 -1.45
CA ILE A 273 6.38 -8.02 -1.00
C ILE A 273 7.41 -9.10 -0.69
N ASP A 274 8.31 -9.41 -1.62
CA ASP A 274 9.32 -10.47 -1.46
C ASP A 274 10.22 -10.19 -0.24
N GLN A 275 10.65 -8.94 -0.07
CA GLN A 275 11.44 -8.52 1.09
C GLN A 275 10.64 -8.65 2.40
N THR A 276 9.37 -8.24 2.39
CA THR A 276 8.52 -8.35 3.59
C THR A 276 8.28 -9.80 3.98
N ALA A 277 8.07 -10.68 3.01
CA ALA A 277 7.95 -12.12 3.24
C ALA A 277 9.24 -12.70 3.86
N CYS A 278 10.40 -12.41 3.26
CA CYS A 278 11.70 -12.86 3.76
C CYS A 278 11.98 -12.37 5.19
N HIS A 279 11.79 -11.09 5.47
CA HIS A 279 11.95 -10.54 6.82
C HIS A 279 10.97 -11.16 7.83
N SER A 280 9.75 -11.48 7.40
CA SER A 280 8.76 -12.13 8.28
C SER A 280 9.20 -13.55 8.66
N GLU A 281 9.78 -14.31 7.72
CA GLU A 281 10.38 -15.62 8.04
C GLU A 281 11.57 -15.53 9.00
N GLU A 282 12.42 -14.50 8.85
CA GLU A 282 13.52 -14.24 9.78
C GLU A 282 13.01 -13.90 11.18
N VAL A 283 11.95 -13.08 11.29
CA VAL A 283 11.28 -12.77 12.56
C VAL A 283 10.76 -14.05 13.23
N VAL A 284 10.09 -14.94 12.48
CA VAL A 284 9.62 -16.23 13.02
C VAL A 284 10.79 -17.08 13.53
N ARG A 285 11.92 -17.11 12.80
CA ARG A 285 13.11 -17.86 13.23
C ARG A 285 13.67 -17.29 14.53
N ALA A 286 13.85 -15.98 14.61
CA ALA A 286 14.35 -15.30 15.79
C ALA A 286 13.43 -15.50 17.02
N ILE A 287 12.12 -15.46 16.81
CA ILE A 287 11.15 -15.72 17.88
C ILE A 287 11.23 -17.16 18.37
N ASN A 288 11.37 -18.14 17.47
CA ASN A 288 11.55 -19.53 17.88
C ASN A 288 12.82 -19.71 18.73
N GLU A 289 13.92 -19.04 18.37
CA GLU A 289 15.13 -19.02 19.21
C GLU A 289 14.86 -18.43 20.60
N ILE A 290 14.08 -17.35 20.70
CA ILE A 290 13.65 -16.77 21.98
C ILE A 290 12.80 -17.76 22.79
N ILE A 291 11.86 -18.46 22.15
CA ILE A 291 11.02 -19.48 22.80
C ILE A 291 11.88 -20.61 23.37
N TYR A 292 12.81 -21.15 22.57
CA TYR A 292 13.73 -22.20 23.04
C TYR A 292 14.65 -21.70 24.16
N GLY A 293 15.18 -20.48 24.04
CA GLY A 293 15.97 -19.84 25.09
C GLY A 293 15.19 -19.71 26.39
N THR A 294 13.94 -19.28 26.31
CA THR A 294 13.03 -19.10 27.46
C THR A 294 12.72 -20.44 28.14
N GLN A 295 12.49 -21.51 27.38
CA GLN A 295 12.29 -22.86 27.93
C GLN A 295 13.54 -23.38 28.66
N SER A 296 14.73 -23.18 28.10
CA SER A 296 15.98 -23.54 28.77
C SER A 296 16.15 -22.78 30.07
N LEU A 297 15.80 -21.50 30.08
CA LEU A 297 15.94 -20.62 31.24
C LEU A 297 14.96 -20.98 32.36
N ALA A 298 13.75 -21.45 32.02
CA ALA A 298 12.82 -22.01 32.99
C ALA A 298 13.41 -23.23 33.73
N ALA A 299 14.11 -24.12 33.02
CA ALA A 299 14.80 -25.24 33.66
C ALA A 299 15.95 -24.79 34.57
N ASP A 300 16.66 -23.72 34.21
CA ASP A 300 17.70 -23.15 35.07
C ASP A 300 17.14 -22.43 36.30
N ILE A 301 15.94 -21.84 36.20
CA ILE A 301 15.18 -21.34 37.36
C ILE A 301 14.85 -22.47 38.33
N GLU A 302 14.33 -23.60 37.86
CA GLU A 302 14.02 -24.74 38.74
C GLU A 302 15.27 -25.21 39.50
N LYS A 303 16.42 -25.29 38.83
CA LYS A 303 17.71 -25.60 39.46
C LYS A 303 18.10 -24.52 40.49
N GLY A 304 17.90 -23.24 40.16
CA GLY A 304 18.15 -22.11 41.05
C GLY A 304 17.31 -22.18 42.33
N THR A 305 16.01 -22.44 42.19
CA THR A 305 15.08 -22.64 43.31
C THR A 305 15.51 -23.81 44.19
N PHE A 306 15.86 -24.95 43.59
CA PHE A 306 16.36 -26.10 44.32
C PHE A 306 17.67 -25.79 45.08
N ALA A 307 18.60 -25.06 44.46
CA ALA A 307 19.81 -24.62 45.11
C ALA A 307 19.53 -23.71 46.32
N MET A 308 18.57 -22.77 46.20
CA MET A 308 18.17 -21.92 47.34
C MET A 308 17.53 -22.72 48.47
N GLN A 309 16.72 -23.73 48.16
CA GLN A 309 16.18 -24.65 49.18
C GLN A 309 17.30 -25.40 49.93
N LEU A 310 18.32 -25.85 49.20
CA LEU A 310 19.48 -26.52 49.81
C LEU A 310 20.28 -25.57 50.71
N ILE A 311 20.51 -24.32 50.28
CA ILE A 311 21.17 -23.29 51.09
C ILE A 311 20.35 -22.98 52.34
N SER A 312 19.03 -22.83 52.22
CA SER A 312 18.15 -22.59 53.36
C SER A 312 18.23 -23.72 54.40
N LYS A 313 18.20 -24.98 53.93
CA LYS A 313 18.37 -26.16 54.80
C LYS A 313 19.75 -26.18 55.48
N SER A 314 20.82 -25.89 54.75
CA SER A 314 22.18 -25.82 55.30
C SER A 314 22.35 -24.68 56.31
N THR A 315 21.73 -23.53 56.04
CA THR A 315 21.71 -22.35 56.92
C THR A 315 21.02 -22.68 58.24
N ASN A 316 19.84 -23.33 58.20
CA ASN A 316 19.13 -23.77 59.40
C ASN A 316 19.94 -24.80 60.19
N HIS A 317 20.56 -25.77 59.52
CA HIS A 317 21.43 -26.74 60.19
C HIS A 317 22.64 -26.07 60.86
N THR A 318 23.24 -25.07 60.22
CA THR A 318 24.35 -24.30 60.78
C THR A 318 23.89 -23.50 61.99
N LYS A 319 22.70 -22.86 61.94
CA LYS A 319 22.08 -22.18 63.09
C LYS A 319 21.93 -23.10 64.30
N ASP A 320 21.38 -24.30 64.10
CA ASP A 320 21.20 -25.28 65.17
C ASP A 320 22.55 -25.75 65.73
N THR A 321 23.54 -25.95 64.86
CA THR A 321 24.90 -26.34 65.26
C THR A 321 25.57 -25.26 66.10
N THR A 322 25.48 -23.99 65.70
CA THR A 322 26.03 -22.86 66.44
C THR A 322 25.35 -22.68 67.80
N SER A 323 24.04 -22.92 67.88
CA SER A 323 23.29 -22.94 69.15
C SER A 323 23.81 -24.04 70.11
N HIS A 324 24.01 -25.26 69.61
CA HIS A 324 24.61 -26.33 70.40
C HIS A 324 26.04 -26.02 70.84
N MET A 325 26.87 -25.43 69.96
CA MET A 325 28.21 -25.00 70.32
C MET A 325 28.22 -23.95 71.43
N ASN A 326 27.27 -23.01 71.42
CA ASN A 326 27.13 -22.02 72.47
C ASN A 326 26.86 -22.69 73.83
N LYS A 327 25.91 -23.63 73.85
CA LYS A 327 25.57 -24.39 75.05
C LYS A 327 26.76 -25.17 75.61
N ILE A 328 27.51 -25.87 74.75
CA ILE A 328 28.72 -26.61 75.17
C ILE A 328 29.77 -25.64 75.72
N THR A 329 29.95 -24.48 75.09
CA THR A 329 30.90 -23.45 75.56
C THR A 329 30.54 -22.95 76.95
N GLU A 330 29.25 -22.71 77.23
CA GLU A 330 28.74 -22.34 78.55
C GLU A 330 28.97 -23.45 79.60
N GLU A 331 28.71 -24.71 79.25
CA GLU A 331 28.93 -25.86 80.13
C GLU A 331 30.41 -26.06 80.49
N VAL A 332 31.32 -25.86 79.52
CA VAL A 332 32.77 -25.91 79.76
C VAL A 332 33.19 -24.74 80.66
N LYS A 333 32.70 -23.52 80.41
CA LYS A 333 32.99 -22.35 81.25
C LYS A 333 32.57 -22.58 82.72
N ALA A 334 31.36 -23.11 82.94
CA ALA A 334 30.89 -23.47 84.27
C ALA A 334 31.75 -24.56 84.93
N SER A 335 32.31 -25.49 84.14
CA SER A 335 33.23 -26.52 84.63
C SER A 335 34.60 -25.96 84.99
N VAL A 336 35.12 -25.00 84.23
CA VAL A 336 36.34 -24.24 84.58
C VAL A 336 36.16 -23.47 85.89
N GLU A 337 35.04 -22.79 86.08
CA GLU A 337 34.72 -22.06 87.32
C GLU A 337 34.66 -23.00 88.54
N ARG A 338 34.06 -24.19 88.39
CA ARG A 338 34.08 -25.23 89.43
C ARG A 338 35.50 -25.73 89.72
N GLY A 339 36.33 -25.91 88.69
CA GLY A 339 37.72 -26.31 88.82
C GLY A 339 38.58 -25.28 89.55
N ASP A 340 38.43 -23.99 89.22
CA ASP A 340 39.09 -22.87 89.90
C ASP A 340 38.70 -22.80 91.39
N LYS A 341 37.41 -23.00 91.69
CA LYS A 341 36.96 -23.06 93.09
C LYS A 341 37.58 -24.24 93.85
N ALA A 342 37.62 -25.43 93.24
CA ALA A 342 38.15 -26.62 93.88
C ALA A 342 39.67 -26.54 94.14
N THR A 343 40.43 -25.98 93.20
CA THR A 343 41.87 -25.79 93.35
C THR A 343 42.22 -24.69 94.37
N LYS A 344 41.43 -23.62 94.45
CA LYS A 344 41.53 -22.63 95.54
C LYS A 344 41.30 -23.25 96.92
N ASP A 345 40.25 -24.07 97.05
CA ASP A 345 39.97 -24.79 98.30
C ASP A 345 41.12 -25.75 98.67
N LEU A 346 41.66 -26.47 97.68
CA LEU A 346 42.82 -27.35 97.88
C LEU A 346 44.10 -26.59 98.29
N THR A 347 44.28 -25.36 97.80
CA THR A 347 45.38 -24.48 98.22
C THR A 347 45.24 -24.14 99.71
N VAL A 348 44.05 -23.70 100.15
CA VAL A 348 43.76 -23.41 101.57
C VAL A 348 43.99 -24.65 102.44
N LYS A 349 43.56 -25.84 102.01
CA LYS A 349 43.79 -27.10 102.75
C LYS A 349 45.26 -27.53 102.77
N SER A 350 46.03 -27.20 101.74
CA SER A 350 47.47 -27.45 101.72
C SER A 350 48.20 -26.56 102.73
N ASP A 351 47.80 -25.29 102.83
CA ASP A 351 48.32 -24.35 103.83
C ASP A 351 48.00 -24.81 105.26
N GLU A 352 46.75 -25.21 105.54
CA GLU A 352 46.34 -25.79 106.85
C GLU A 352 47.16 -27.05 107.19
N THR A 353 47.45 -27.89 106.19
CA THR A 353 48.27 -29.10 106.37
C THR A 353 49.72 -28.76 106.69
N MET A 354 50.27 -27.73 106.06
CA MET A 354 51.64 -27.24 106.33
C MET A 354 51.76 -26.69 107.75
N GLU A 355 50.77 -25.92 108.20
CA GLU A 355 50.69 -25.42 109.58
C GLU A 355 50.61 -26.58 110.59
N THR A 356 49.81 -27.61 110.28
CA THR A 356 49.72 -28.82 111.10
C THR A 356 51.06 -29.54 111.20
N PHE A 357 51.79 -29.70 110.09
CA PHE A 357 53.14 -30.28 110.12
C PHE A 357 54.11 -29.43 110.94
N HIS A 358 54.03 -28.10 110.85
CA HIS A 358 54.86 -27.21 111.66
C HIS A 358 54.60 -27.41 113.16
N TRP A 359 53.33 -27.46 113.55
CA TRP A 359 52.95 -27.71 114.94
C TRP A 359 53.41 -29.09 115.43
N ILE A 360 53.25 -30.15 114.63
CA ILE A 360 53.76 -31.50 114.97
C ILE A 360 55.28 -31.45 115.16
N HIS A 361 56.01 -30.70 114.34
CA HIS A 361 57.47 -30.55 114.46
C HIS A 361 57.86 -30.04 115.84
N GLU A 362 57.21 -28.96 116.29
CA GLU A 362 57.47 -28.35 117.58
C GLU A 362 57.17 -29.31 118.72
N GLN A 363 56.05 -30.04 118.67
CA GLN A 363 55.69 -31.02 119.69
C GLN A 363 56.70 -32.18 119.77
N VAL A 364 57.17 -32.67 118.61
CA VAL A 364 58.16 -33.74 118.53
C VAL A 364 59.52 -33.27 119.07
N GLN A 365 59.92 -32.02 118.82
CA GLN A 365 61.14 -31.44 119.42
C GLN A 365 61.05 -31.32 120.95
N VAL A 366 59.89 -30.92 121.46
CA VAL A 366 59.63 -30.89 122.92
C VAL A 366 59.74 -32.29 123.51
N LEU A 367 59.13 -33.29 122.85
CA LEU A 367 59.19 -34.69 123.29
C LEU A 367 60.63 -35.23 123.26
N GLU A 368 61.40 -34.94 122.21
CA GLU A 368 62.81 -35.33 122.11
C GLU A 368 63.63 -34.78 123.28
N LYS A 369 63.41 -33.50 123.64
CA LYS A 369 64.07 -32.85 124.77
C LYS A 369 63.69 -33.53 126.09
N GLN A 370 62.40 -33.76 126.31
CA GLN A 370 61.90 -34.42 127.52
C GLN A 370 62.46 -35.85 127.65
N SER A 371 62.50 -36.63 126.57
CA SER A 371 63.09 -37.97 126.56
C SER A 371 64.59 -37.96 126.91
N LYS A 372 65.36 -36.99 126.40
CA LYS A 372 66.79 -36.82 126.75
C LYS A 372 66.98 -36.42 128.22
N GLU A 373 66.10 -35.58 128.76
CA GLU A 373 66.11 -35.22 130.17
C GLU A 373 65.84 -36.44 131.06
N ILE A 374 64.84 -37.26 130.72
CA ILE A 374 64.55 -38.51 131.44
C ILE A 374 65.75 -39.46 131.36
N PHE A 375 66.36 -39.65 130.19
CA PHE A 375 67.56 -40.49 130.03
C PHE A 375 68.71 -40.06 130.96
N THR A 376 68.90 -38.76 131.09
CA THR A 376 69.93 -38.19 131.98
C THR A 376 69.62 -38.51 133.44
N VAL A 377 68.36 -38.32 133.86
CA VAL A 377 67.91 -38.63 135.23
C VAL A 377 68.06 -40.13 135.53
N THR A 378 67.64 -41.01 134.63
CA THR A 378 67.71 -42.47 134.82
C THR A 378 69.15 -42.97 134.82
N SER A 379 70.04 -42.37 134.03
CA SER A 379 71.47 -42.64 134.08
C SER A 379 72.10 -42.25 135.42
N ILE A 380 71.69 -41.10 136.00
CA ILE A 380 72.13 -40.70 137.35
C ILE A 380 71.65 -41.71 138.40
N ILE A 381 70.37 -42.14 138.33
CA ILE A 381 69.84 -43.15 139.26
C ILE A 381 70.59 -44.47 139.11
N GLN A 382 70.91 -44.89 137.88
CA GLN A 382 71.71 -46.09 137.63
C GLN A 382 73.08 -45.98 138.32
N SER A 383 73.80 -44.86 138.14
CA SER A 383 75.07 -44.62 138.82
C SER A 383 74.95 -44.61 140.36
N ILE A 384 73.86 -44.05 140.91
CA ILE A 384 73.58 -44.08 142.35
C ILE A 384 73.33 -45.52 142.82
N SER A 385 72.59 -46.31 142.06
CA SER A 385 72.30 -47.72 142.36
C SER A 385 73.57 -48.58 142.29
N GLU A 386 74.45 -48.38 141.31
CA GLU A 386 75.77 -49.02 141.23
C GLU A 386 76.65 -48.67 142.45
N GLN A 387 76.70 -47.38 142.83
CA GLN A 387 77.39 -46.95 144.04
C GLN A 387 76.80 -47.57 145.31
N THR A 388 75.47 -47.66 145.40
CA THR A 388 74.76 -48.25 146.54
C THR A 388 74.99 -49.76 146.62
N ASN A 389 75.05 -50.45 145.48
CA ASN A 389 75.41 -51.86 145.37
C ASN A 389 76.84 -52.10 145.88
N LEU A 390 77.82 -51.27 145.46
CA LEU A 390 79.19 -51.32 145.97
C LEU A 390 79.28 -51.02 147.48
N LEU A 391 78.57 -50.00 147.95
CA LEU A 391 78.59 -49.59 149.36
C LEU A 391 77.97 -50.66 150.27
N SER A 392 76.85 -51.24 149.84
CA SER A 392 76.16 -52.33 150.54
C SER A 392 76.93 -53.66 150.50
N LEU A 393 77.63 -53.95 149.40
CA LEU A 393 78.56 -55.08 149.32
C LEU A 393 79.70 -54.94 150.32
N ASN A 394 80.32 -53.76 150.40
CA ASN A 394 81.37 -53.47 151.38
C ASN A 394 80.84 -53.61 152.82
N ALA A 395 79.63 -53.11 153.09
CA ALA A 395 78.98 -53.24 154.39
C ALA A 395 78.63 -54.71 154.74
N ALA A 396 78.18 -55.51 153.77
CA ALA A 396 77.90 -56.94 153.95
C ALA A 396 79.18 -57.74 154.26
N ILE A 397 80.30 -57.41 153.57
CA ILE A 397 81.62 -58.01 153.82
C ILE A 397 82.10 -57.68 155.24
N GLU A 398 82.04 -56.42 155.66
CA GLU A 398 82.52 -56.02 156.99
C GLU A 398 81.60 -56.55 158.11
N SER A 399 80.30 -56.67 157.86
CA SER A 399 79.33 -57.30 158.77
C SER A 399 79.59 -58.81 158.92
N ALA A 400 79.96 -59.51 157.85
CA ALA A 400 80.37 -60.92 157.91
C ALA A 400 81.69 -61.10 158.69
N ARG A 401 82.57 -60.11 158.63
CA ARG A 401 83.86 -60.07 159.35
C ARG A 401 83.71 -59.90 160.86
N ALA A 402 82.65 -59.22 161.31
CA ALA A 402 82.31 -59.02 162.72
C ALA A 402 81.63 -60.22 163.42
N GLY A 403 81.37 -61.32 162.70
CA GLY A 403 80.84 -62.57 163.26
C GLY A 403 79.42 -62.46 163.82
N GLU A 404 79.17 -63.04 165.00
CA GLU A 404 77.84 -63.07 165.66
C GLU A 404 77.27 -61.66 165.92
N ALA A 405 78.11 -60.66 166.20
CA ALA A 405 77.68 -59.27 166.47
C ALA A 405 77.21 -58.53 165.19
N GLY A 406 77.64 -58.96 164.01
CA GLY A 406 77.34 -58.32 162.72
C GLY A 406 76.14 -58.93 161.96
N LYS A 407 75.55 -60.03 162.45
CA LYS A 407 74.48 -60.77 161.75
C LYS A 407 73.28 -59.90 161.34
N GLY A 408 72.79 -59.03 162.24
CA GLY A 408 71.65 -58.14 161.94
C GLY A 408 71.98 -57.11 160.86
N PHE A 409 73.18 -56.54 160.88
CA PHE A 409 73.65 -55.59 159.86
C PHE A 409 73.92 -56.26 158.51
N ALA A 410 74.43 -57.51 158.51
CA ALA A 410 74.65 -58.27 157.27
C ALA A 410 73.35 -58.51 156.49
N VAL A 411 72.24 -58.80 157.19
CA VAL A 411 70.92 -58.98 156.56
C VAL A 411 70.44 -57.68 155.92
N VAL A 412 70.55 -56.55 156.62
CA VAL A 412 70.16 -55.24 156.08
C VAL A 412 71.04 -54.84 154.89
N ALA A 413 72.35 -55.08 154.97
CA ALA A 413 73.28 -54.79 153.88
C ALA A 413 73.00 -55.64 152.63
N ASP A 414 72.71 -56.94 152.77
CA ASP A 414 72.33 -57.79 151.64
C ASP A 414 70.96 -57.41 151.04
N GLU A 415 70.02 -56.93 151.86
CA GLU A 415 68.73 -56.43 151.37
C GLU A 415 68.88 -55.10 150.60
N ILE A 416 69.70 -54.16 151.10
CA ILE A 416 70.06 -52.93 150.37
C ILE A 416 70.77 -53.29 149.05
N ARG A 417 71.66 -54.29 149.05
CA ARG A 417 72.34 -54.77 147.86
C ARG A 417 71.36 -55.31 146.82
N LYS A 418 70.38 -56.12 147.23
CA LYS A 418 69.32 -56.61 146.35
C LYS A 418 68.48 -55.48 145.77
N LEU A 419 68.08 -54.50 146.59
CA LEU A 419 67.33 -53.32 146.15
C LEU A 419 68.14 -52.47 145.16
N ALA A 420 69.45 -52.31 145.38
CA ALA A 420 70.34 -51.58 144.50
C ALA A 420 70.49 -52.27 143.13
N ILE A 421 70.74 -53.60 143.10
CA ILE A 421 70.78 -54.40 141.87
C ILE A 421 69.43 -54.36 141.14
N GLN A 422 68.32 -54.43 141.88
CA GLN A 422 66.99 -54.32 141.30
C GLN A 422 66.76 -52.93 140.68
N SER A 423 67.19 -51.86 141.36
CA SER A 423 67.08 -50.48 140.85
C SER A 423 67.97 -50.25 139.62
N GLU A 424 69.18 -50.81 139.60
CA GLU A 424 70.08 -50.83 138.44
C GLU A 424 69.43 -51.53 137.23
N ASN A 425 68.86 -52.72 137.42
CA ASN A 425 68.16 -53.44 136.34
C ASN A 425 66.92 -52.69 135.82
N GLN A 426 66.16 -52.04 136.71
CA GLN A 426 64.99 -51.24 136.33
C GLN A 426 65.40 -49.98 135.55
N THR A 427 66.42 -49.25 136.02
CA THR A 427 66.94 -48.07 135.31
C THR A 427 67.54 -48.43 133.95
N HIS A 428 68.24 -49.57 133.84
CA HIS A 428 68.71 -50.09 132.56
C HIS A 428 67.54 -50.38 131.59
N SER A 429 66.46 -51.00 132.09
CA SER A 429 65.26 -51.26 131.29
C SER A 429 64.58 -49.96 130.84
N ILE A 430 64.52 -48.94 131.71
CA ILE A 430 63.98 -47.63 131.37
C ILE A 430 64.85 -46.94 130.31
N ASN A 431 66.18 -46.96 130.44
CA ASN A 431 67.10 -46.40 129.45
C ASN A 431 66.89 -47.01 128.07
N LYS A 432 66.73 -48.35 127.99
CA LYS A 432 66.42 -49.04 126.74
C LYS A 432 65.12 -48.55 126.10
N VAL A 433 64.05 -48.37 126.88
CA VAL A 433 62.77 -47.85 126.37
C VAL A 433 62.91 -46.40 125.90
N ILE A 434 63.73 -45.58 126.56
CA ILE A 434 64.00 -44.20 126.15
C ILE A 434 64.79 -44.15 124.85
N ASP A 435 65.80 -45.00 124.67
CA ASP A 435 66.54 -45.11 123.41
C ASP A 435 65.60 -45.51 122.26
N GLU A 436 64.73 -46.51 122.48
CA GLU A 436 63.70 -46.90 121.51
C GLU A 436 62.75 -45.73 121.18
N MET A 437 62.35 -44.92 122.17
CA MET A 437 61.53 -43.72 121.95
C MET A 437 62.27 -42.64 121.14
N LEU A 438 63.55 -42.40 121.43
CA LEU A 438 64.36 -41.42 120.69
C LEU A 438 64.55 -41.81 119.23
N ASP A 439 64.70 -43.11 118.95
CA ASP A 439 64.78 -43.60 117.57
C ASP A 439 63.42 -43.48 116.85
N GLN A 440 62.30 -43.79 117.52
CA GLN A 440 60.96 -43.53 116.97
C GLN A 440 60.73 -42.05 116.68
N ILE A 441 61.18 -41.14 117.55
CA ILE A 441 61.11 -39.69 117.34
C ILE A 441 61.86 -39.27 116.07
N LYS A 442 63.07 -39.78 115.83
CA LYS A 442 63.83 -39.49 114.60
C LYS A 442 63.06 -39.93 113.35
N ASP A 443 62.40 -41.08 113.41
CA ASP A 443 61.59 -41.57 112.29
C ASP A 443 60.36 -40.69 112.07
N VAL A 444 59.68 -40.24 113.13
CA VAL A 444 58.57 -39.28 113.02
C VAL A 444 59.05 -37.99 112.35
N VAL A 445 60.17 -37.40 112.78
CA VAL A 445 60.73 -36.19 112.14
C VAL A 445 61.00 -36.41 110.65
N ARG A 446 61.60 -37.55 110.29
CA ARG A 446 61.92 -37.89 108.90
C ARG A 446 60.65 -37.97 108.03
N TYR A 447 59.61 -38.66 108.49
CA TYR A 447 58.35 -38.76 107.76
C TYR A 447 57.62 -37.42 107.67
N MET A 448 57.77 -36.57 108.69
CA MET A 448 57.16 -35.25 108.73
C MET A 448 57.79 -34.29 107.72
N VAL A 449 59.14 -34.27 107.61
CA VAL A 449 59.86 -33.52 106.56
C VAL A 449 59.46 -34.01 105.17
N LYS A 450 59.37 -35.34 104.99
CA LYS A 450 58.88 -35.92 103.73
C LYS A 450 57.43 -35.51 103.43
N GLY A 451 56.56 -35.44 104.45
CA GLY A 451 55.19 -34.94 104.32
C GLY A 451 55.13 -33.49 103.85
N GLN A 452 55.96 -32.61 104.42
CA GLN A 452 56.08 -31.22 103.97
C GLN A 452 56.52 -31.12 102.51
N GLU A 453 57.53 -31.90 102.09
CA GLU A 453 58.00 -31.93 100.70
C GLU A 453 56.88 -32.34 99.73
N ILE A 454 56.09 -33.36 100.08
CA ILE A 454 54.95 -33.81 99.27
C ILE A 454 53.89 -32.70 99.13
N VAL A 455 53.57 -31.99 100.22
CA VAL A 455 52.60 -30.88 100.16
C VAL A 455 53.13 -29.72 99.31
N MET A 456 54.43 -29.41 99.37
CA MET A 456 55.03 -28.39 98.49
C MET A 456 54.95 -28.78 97.01
N GLN A 457 55.22 -30.05 96.67
CA GLN A 457 55.07 -30.56 95.30
C GLN A 457 53.60 -30.52 94.85
N GLN A 458 52.66 -30.83 95.75
CA GLN A 458 51.23 -30.73 95.49
C GLN A 458 50.80 -29.29 95.21
N ASP A 459 51.26 -28.31 96.01
CA ASP A 459 50.95 -26.89 95.80
C ASP A 459 51.45 -26.40 94.42
N GLN A 460 52.64 -26.82 94.00
CA GLN A 460 53.16 -26.52 92.67
C GLN A 460 52.28 -27.11 91.55
N ALA A 461 51.85 -28.36 91.69
CA ALA A 461 50.94 -29.00 90.73
C ALA A 461 49.56 -28.31 90.68
N VAL A 462 49.06 -27.80 91.81
CA VAL A 462 47.82 -27.02 91.89
C VAL A 462 47.97 -25.68 91.18
N LYS A 463 49.10 -24.98 91.33
CA LYS A 463 49.39 -23.73 90.60
C LYS A 463 49.41 -23.94 89.09
N GLU A 464 50.07 -25.00 88.62
CA GLU A 464 50.10 -25.36 87.20
C GLU A 464 48.69 -25.68 86.67
N THR A 465 47.90 -26.41 87.46
CA THR A 465 46.49 -26.70 87.13
C THR A 465 45.66 -25.43 87.02
N ASN A 466 45.86 -24.46 87.92
CA ASN A 466 45.18 -23.17 87.88
C ASN A 466 45.51 -22.36 86.63
N ILE A 467 46.79 -22.33 86.23
CA ILE A 467 47.22 -21.67 84.98
C ILE A 467 46.54 -22.33 83.77
N ALA A 468 46.51 -23.66 83.72
CA ALA A 468 45.86 -24.39 82.65
C ALA A 468 44.34 -24.12 82.58
N LEU A 469 43.65 -24.08 83.73
CA LEU A 469 42.22 -23.75 83.79
C LEU A 469 41.94 -22.32 83.31
N ALA A 470 42.77 -21.34 83.69
CA ALA A 470 42.65 -19.96 83.24
C ALA A 470 42.84 -19.83 81.71
N GLU A 471 43.78 -20.59 81.15
CA GLU A 471 43.99 -20.65 79.69
C GLU A 471 42.76 -21.24 78.98
N VAL A 472 42.19 -22.33 79.50
CA VAL A 472 40.94 -22.91 78.98
C VAL A 472 39.80 -21.90 79.04
N GLY A 473 39.62 -21.19 80.16
CA GLY A 473 38.60 -20.15 80.30
C GLY A 473 38.74 -19.03 79.26
N THR A 474 39.97 -18.57 79.01
CA THR A 474 40.26 -17.56 77.98
C THR A 474 39.94 -18.07 76.57
N LYS A 475 40.31 -19.32 76.25
CA LYS A 475 39.98 -19.96 74.96
C LYS A 475 38.47 -20.13 74.77
N MET A 476 37.73 -20.47 75.83
CA MET A 476 36.26 -20.54 75.78
C MET A 476 35.61 -19.16 75.57
N GLY A 477 36.18 -18.09 76.15
CA GLY A 477 35.72 -16.72 75.88
C GLY A 477 35.84 -16.35 74.40
N ARG A 478 36.98 -16.68 73.76
CA ARG A 478 37.17 -16.48 72.31
C ARG A 478 36.24 -17.37 71.46
N MET A 479 35.96 -18.59 71.91
CA MET A 479 35.01 -19.48 71.23
C MET A 479 33.60 -18.86 71.21
N ALA A 480 33.14 -18.29 72.32
CA ALA A 480 31.86 -17.62 72.39
C ALA A 480 31.78 -16.41 71.43
N GLU A 481 32.86 -15.65 71.29
CA GLU A 481 32.94 -14.55 70.31
C GLU A 481 32.81 -15.06 68.86
N TYR A 482 33.55 -16.12 68.49
CA TYR A 482 33.42 -16.71 67.16
C TYR A 482 32.03 -17.29 66.88
N ILE A 483 31.41 -17.93 67.86
CA ILE A 483 30.02 -18.42 67.77
C ILE A 483 29.06 -17.26 67.49
N SER A 484 29.24 -16.11 68.14
CA SER A 484 28.44 -14.91 67.88
C SER A 484 28.61 -14.40 66.44
N ILE A 485 29.86 -14.31 65.95
CA ILE A 485 30.15 -13.88 64.58
C ILE A 485 29.51 -14.83 63.56
N VAL A 486 29.65 -16.15 63.76
CA VAL A 486 29.04 -17.15 62.86
C VAL A 486 27.51 -17.04 62.89
N THR A 487 26.91 -16.79 64.05
CA THR A 487 25.46 -16.60 64.16
C THR A 487 24.98 -15.39 63.35
N GLU A 488 25.68 -14.27 63.41
CA GLU A 488 25.36 -13.07 62.63
C GLU A 488 25.47 -13.35 61.12
N GLN A 489 26.55 -14.01 60.69
CA GLN A 489 26.74 -14.40 59.28
C GLN A 489 25.64 -15.35 58.79
N VAL A 490 25.20 -16.31 59.62
CA VAL A 490 24.10 -17.22 59.28
C VAL A 490 22.79 -16.46 59.09
N LEU A 491 22.50 -15.45 59.92
CA LEU A 491 21.31 -14.59 59.75
C LEU A 491 21.38 -13.77 58.47
N GLU A 492 22.56 -13.25 58.11
CA GLU A 492 22.75 -12.53 56.86
C GLU A 492 22.55 -13.44 55.64
N VAL A 493 23.11 -14.65 55.66
CA VAL A 493 22.92 -15.65 54.60
C VAL A 493 21.45 -16.04 54.48
N ALA A 494 20.73 -16.21 55.60
CA ALA A 494 19.30 -16.50 55.59
C ALA A 494 18.51 -15.40 54.86
N LYS A 495 18.76 -14.13 55.21
CA LYS A 495 18.11 -12.96 54.58
C LYS A 495 18.43 -12.86 53.08
N ARG A 496 19.70 -13.07 52.70
CA ARG A 496 20.10 -13.06 51.28
C ARG A 496 19.44 -14.21 50.49
N THR A 497 19.26 -15.36 51.13
CA THR A 497 18.58 -16.50 50.52
C THR A 497 17.10 -16.18 50.25
N GLU A 498 16.41 -15.53 51.20
CA GLU A 498 15.02 -15.09 51.03
C GLU A 498 14.87 -14.09 49.87
N ASN A 499 15.71 -13.05 49.84
CA ASN A 499 15.72 -12.08 48.73
C ASN A 499 15.98 -12.75 47.37
N ASN A 500 16.88 -13.74 47.31
CA ASN A 500 17.17 -14.46 46.08
C ASN A 500 15.99 -15.34 45.63
N VAL A 501 15.23 -15.92 46.56
CA VAL A 501 14.00 -16.67 46.24
C VAL A 501 12.97 -15.73 45.61
N GLU A 502 12.73 -14.56 46.19
CA GLU A 502 11.81 -13.55 45.62
C GLU A 502 12.27 -13.10 44.23
N MET A 503 13.59 -12.90 44.04
CA MET A 503 14.14 -12.55 42.73
C MET A 503 13.91 -13.66 41.70
N ILE A 504 14.06 -14.92 42.07
CA ILE A 504 13.81 -16.07 41.19
C ILE A 504 12.32 -16.15 40.81
N GLU A 505 11.40 -15.92 41.75
CA GLU A 505 9.96 -15.89 41.48
C GLU A 505 9.59 -14.78 40.48
N ASN A 506 10.15 -13.58 40.67
CA ASN A 506 9.95 -12.46 39.74
C ASN A 506 10.49 -12.77 38.33
N ILE A 507 11.67 -13.39 38.23
CA ILE A 507 12.24 -13.80 36.94
C ILE A 507 11.33 -14.86 36.28
N SER A 508 10.77 -15.80 37.05
CA SER A 508 9.83 -16.79 36.52
C SER A 508 8.62 -16.13 35.86
N GLY A 509 8.02 -15.13 36.50
CA GLY A 509 6.90 -14.37 35.94
C GLY A 509 7.26 -13.64 34.64
N VAL A 510 8.46 -13.05 34.57
CA VAL A 510 8.96 -12.40 33.34
C VAL A 510 9.13 -13.41 32.20
N PHE A 511 9.55 -14.64 32.47
CA PHE A 511 9.68 -15.66 31.43
C PHE A 511 8.35 -16.18 30.93
N GLU A 512 7.37 -16.41 31.79
CA GLU A 512 6.01 -16.77 31.36
C GLU A 512 5.44 -15.69 30.45
N GLN A 513 5.60 -14.42 30.81
CA GLN A 513 5.17 -13.29 29.97
C GLN A 513 5.96 -13.22 28.65
N THR A 514 7.27 -13.45 28.68
CA THR A 514 8.12 -13.45 27.47
C THR A 514 7.71 -14.57 26.52
N TYR A 515 7.40 -15.75 27.05
CA TYR A 515 6.89 -16.88 26.27
C TYR A 515 5.53 -16.55 25.63
N ALA A 516 4.59 -16.00 26.41
CA ALA A 516 3.28 -15.61 25.91
C ALA A 516 3.36 -14.53 24.82
N ASN A 517 4.17 -13.49 25.04
CA ASN A 517 4.42 -12.44 24.05
C ASN A 517 5.07 -13.00 22.78
N SER A 518 6.03 -13.92 22.92
CA SER A 518 6.67 -14.56 21.77
C SER A 518 5.68 -15.36 20.94
N GLN A 519 4.76 -16.10 21.57
CA GLN A 519 3.66 -16.79 20.88
C GLN A 519 2.73 -15.81 20.14
N GLU A 520 2.38 -14.68 20.77
CA GLU A 520 1.56 -13.65 20.15
C GLU A 520 2.25 -13.04 18.91
N VAL A 521 3.54 -12.73 19.00
CA VAL A 521 4.29 -12.19 17.85
C VAL A 521 4.38 -13.23 16.72
N THR A 522 4.52 -14.53 17.02
CA THR A 522 4.44 -15.58 16.00
C THR A 522 3.11 -15.54 15.25
N ILE A 523 1.98 -15.49 15.99
CA ILE A 523 0.64 -15.43 15.39
C ILE A 523 0.48 -14.18 14.52
N LEU A 524 0.93 -13.02 15.01
CA LEU A 524 0.87 -11.76 14.24
C LEU A 524 1.72 -11.83 12.97
N THR A 525 2.88 -12.48 13.03
CA THR A 525 3.78 -12.64 11.88
C THR A 525 3.18 -13.61 10.84
N GLU A 526 2.52 -14.68 11.29
CA GLU A 526 1.75 -15.57 10.40
C GLU A 526 0.60 -14.83 9.70
N GLN A 527 -0.15 -14.00 10.43
CA GLN A 527 -1.20 -13.14 9.84
C GLN A 527 -0.63 -12.11 8.86
N GLN A 528 0.56 -11.57 9.14
CA GLN A 528 1.26 -10.68 8.22
C GLN A 528 1.64 -11.39 6.92
N LEU A 529 2.15 -12.63 6.99
CA LEU A 529 2.43 -13.44 5.80
C LEU A 529 1.19 -13.69 4.94
N VAL A 530 0.03 -13.98 5.55
CA VAL A 530 -1.25 -14.11 4.83
C VAL A 530 -1.65 -12.79 4.16
N SER A 531 -1.41 -11.66 4.82
CA SER A 531 -1.67 -10.33 4.26
C SER A 531 -0.76 -10.04 3.06
N VAL A 532 0.52 -10.43 3.13
CA VAL A 532 1.49 -10.32 2.02
C VAL A 532 1.01 -11.11 0.80
N GLN A 533 0.55 -12.36 0.99
CA GLN A 533 -0.03 -13.16 -0.10
C GLN A 533 -1.26 -12.48 -0.73
N THR A 534 -2.08 -11.81 0.08
CA THR A 534 -3.25 -11.08 -0.43
C THR A 534 -2.85 -9.86 -1.27
N ILE A 535 -1.81 -9.14 -0.85
CA ILE A 535 -1.26 -8.01 -1.61
C ILE A 535 -0.62 -8.52 -2.92
N GLU A 536 0.08 -9.65 -2.88
CA GLU A 536 0.67 -10.28 -4.06
C GLU A 536 -0.39 -10.57 -5.14
N MET A 537 -1.51 -11.18 -4.77
CA MET A 537 -2.64 -11.40 -5.70
C MET A 537 -3.20 -10.09 -6.27
N ALA A 538 -3.29 -9.03 -5.45
CA ALA A 538 -3.78 -7.73 -5.91
C ALA A 538 -2.81 -7.07 -6.91
N VAL A 539 -1.50 -7.18 -6.66
CA VAL A 539 -0.45 -6.68 -7.54
C VAL A 539 -0.42 -7.45 -8.86
N GLU A 540 -0.65 -8.76 -8.84
CA GLU A 540 -0.78 -9.57 -10.06
C GLU A 540 -1.99 -9.13 -10.90
N LYS A 541 -3.13 -8.89 -10.27
CA LYS A 541 -4.31 -8.34 -10.95
C LYS A 541 -4.06 -6.94 -11.53
N LEU A 542 -3.33 -6.08 -10.82
CA LEU A 542 -2.92 -4.76 -11.33
C LEU A 542 -1.96 -4.87 -12.52
N ASN A 543 -1.07 -5.85 -12.51
CA ASN A 543 -0.17 -6.14 -13.62
C ASN A 543 -0.93 -6.55 -14.88
N ASP A 544 -1.95 -7.39 -14.74
CA ASP A 544 -2.80 -7.79 -15.86
C ASP A 544 -3.62 -6.62 -16.42
N LEU A 545 -4.19 -5.77 -15.53
CA LEU A 545 -4.88 -4.55 -15.94
C LEU A 545 -3.95 -3.58 -16.67
N SER A 546 -2.73 -3.38 -16.16
CA SER A 546 -1.71 -2.53 -16.77
C SER A 546 -1.30 -3.04 -18.15
N LYS A 547 -1.06 -4.35 -18.30
CA LYS A 547 -0.77 -4.99 -19.60
C LYS A 547 -1.91 -4.80 -20.59
N ASN A 548 -3.16 -5.02 -20.17
CA ASN A 548 -4.32 -4.82 -21.03
C ASN A 548 -4.47 -3.36 -21.47
N LEU A 549 -4.26 -2.40 -20.55
CA LEU A 549 -4.29 -0.98 -20.87
C LEU A 549 -3.19 -0.60 -21.86
N SER A 550 -1.97 -1.09 -21.64
CA SER A 550 -0.84 -0.92 -22.56
C SER A 550 -1.16 -1.46 -23.95
N GLN A 551 -1.74 -2.67 -24.05
CA GLN A 551 -2.16 -3.25 -25.33
C GLN A 551 -3.22 -2.41 -26.04
N MET A 552 -4.23 -1.91 -25.32
CA MET A 552 -5.28 -1.06 -25.91
C MET A 552 -4.71 0.27 -26.45
N VAL A 553 -3.79 0.89 -25.71
CA VAL A 553 -3.17 2.17 -26.10
C VAL A 553 -2.20 1.99 -27.27
N ASN A 554 -1.47 0.87 -27.32
CA ASN A 554 -0.54 0.57 -28.40
C ASN A 554 -1.22 0.30 -29.76
N GLN A 555 -2.56 0.20 -29.82
CA GLN A 555 -3.30 0.19 -31.09
C GLN A 555 -3.29 1.56 -31.78
N PHE A 556 -3.00 2.63 -31.04
CA PHE A 556 -2.93 3.99 -31.57
C PHE A 556 -1.49 4.36 -31.93
N ILE A 557 -1.31 4.96 -33.11
CA ILE A 557 -0.04 5.50 -33.60
C ILE A 557 -0.06 7.00 -33.34
N LEU A 558 0.81 7.45 -32.44
CA LEU A 558 0.95 8.86 -32.02
C LEU A 558 1.80 9.68 -32.99
#